data_AF-A0A8T8I679-F1
#
_entry.id   AF-A0A8T8I679-F1
#
_cell.length_a   1.000
_cell.length_b   1.000
_cell.length_c   1.000
_cell.angle_alpha   90.00
_cell.angle_beta   90.00
_cell.angle_gamma   90.00
#
_symmetry.space_group_name_H-M   'P 1'
#
loop_
_entity.id
_entity.type
_entity.pdbx_description
1 polymer ?
#
loop_
_entity_poly.entity_id
_entity_poly.type
_entity_poly.pdbx_seq_one_letter_code
_entity_poly.pdbx_strand_id
1 'polypeptide(L)' 'MTVYVSDEELLALEHARLELRGEHGLAVDRGRVVREAIAIVLDDLEEHGGDSPLVRRLRER' A
#
# COMPACT_ATOMS: atom_id res chain seq x y z
N MET A 1 -12.27 -0.16 -8.91
CA MET A 1 -10.96 -0.79 -9.18
C MET A 1 -10.96 -2.14 -8.51
N THR A 2 -10.57 -3.19 -9.23
CA THR A 2 -10.45 -4.55 -8.68
C THR A 2 -8.98 -4.88 -8.64
N VAL A 3 -8.47 -5.27 -7.48
CA VAL A 3 -7.09 -5.74 -7.28
C VAL A 3 -7.16 -7.19 -6.82
N TYR A 4 -6.34 -8.03 -7.44
CA TYR A 4 -6.19 -9.43 -7.07
C TYR A 4 -5.00 -9.52 -6.13
N VAL A 5 -5.23 -10.11 -4.96
CA VAL A 5 -4.23 -10.30 -3.91
C VAL A 5 -4.32 -11.74 -3.42
N SER A 6 -3.23 -12.26 -2.86
CA SER A 6 -3.25 -13.55 -2.18
C SER A 6 -4.06 -13.49 -0.88
N ASP A 7 -4.40 -14.65 -0.33
CA ASP A 7 -5.08 -14.74 0.97
C ASP A 7 -4.21 -14.13 2.10
N GLU A 8 -2.89 -14.30 2.01
CA GLU A 8 -1.93 -13.74 2.97
C GLU A 8 -1.88 -12.21 2.89
N GLU A 9 -1.85 -11.65 1.68
CA GLU A 9 -1.88 -10.21 1.45
C GLU A 9 -3.20 -9.59 1.93
N LEU A 10 -4.33 -10.29 1.71
CA LEU A 10 -5.63 -9.85 2.22
C LEU A 10 -5.65 -9.83 3.75
N LEU A 11 -5.13 -10.87 4.40
CA LEU A 11 -5.04 -10.91 5.86
C LEU A 11 -4.16 -9.79 6.41
N ALA A 12 -3.00 -9.54 5.79
CA ALA A 12 -2.12 -8.43 6.16
C ALA A 12 -2.82 -7.07 6.04
N LEU A 13 -3.61 -6.87 4.98
CA LEU A 13 -4.40 -5.65 4.79
C LEU A 13 -5.48 -5.49 5.88
N GLU A 14 -6.12 -6.57 6.31
CA GLU A 14 -7.09 -6.53 7.40
C GLU A 14 -6.44 -6.18 8.75
N HIS A 15 -5.27 -6.75 9.04
CA HIS A 15 -4.51 -6.43 10.24
C HIS A 15 -4.11 -4.96 10.26
N ALA A 16 -3.54 -4.44 9.18
CA ALA A 16 -3.18 -3.03 9.07
C ALA A 16 -4.40 -2.12 9.30
N ARG A 17 -5.58 -2.52 8.81
CA ARG A 17 -6.82 -1.76 9.03
C ARG A 17 -7.25 -1.73 10.49
N LEU A 18 -7.07 -2.82 11.22
CA LEU A 18 -7.36 -2.90 12.65
C LEU A 18 -6.36 -2.09 13.46
N GLU A 19 -5.07 -2.13 13.10
CA GLU A 19 -4.01 -1.33 13.71
C GLU A 19 -4.29 0.18 13.56
N LEU A 20 -4.60 0.63 12.32
CA LEU A 20 -5.01 2.01 12.05
C LEU A 20 -6.20 2.45 12.90
N ARG A 21 -7.19 1.58 13.09
CA ARG A 21 -8.37 1.86 13.92
C ARG A 21 -8.01 1.92 15.41
N GLY A 22 -7.22 0.96 15.89
CA GLY A 22 -6.92 0.76 17.31
C GLY A 22 -5.88 1.73 17.85
N GLU A 23 -4.78 1.92 17.11
CA GLU A 23 -3.64 2.72 17.56
C GLU A 23 -3.73 4.18 17.12
N HIS A 24 -4.34 4.42 15.96
CA HIS A 24 -4.39 5.76 15.34
C HIS A 24 -5.80 6.36 15.27
N GLY A 25 -6.84 5.62 15.68
CA GLY A 25 -8.23 6.10 15.63
C GLY A 25 -8.78 6.29 14.21
N LEU A 26 -8.07 5.79 13.19
CA LEU A 26 -8.41 5.97 11.79
C LEU A 26 -9.32 4.84 11.30
N ALA A 27 -10.61 5.13 11.20
CA ALA A 27 -11.59 4.20 10.62
C ALA A 27 -11.57 4.28 9.08
N VAL A 28 -10.85 3.36 8.46
CA VAL A 28 -10.71 3.29 6.99
C VAL A 28 -11.14 1.92 6.45
N ASP A 29 -11.52 1.90 5.16
CA ASP A 29 -11.80 0.66 4.41
C ASP A 29 -10.56 0.16 3.65
N ARG A 30 -10.62 -1.07 3.15
CA ARG A 30 -9.52 -1.71 2.38
C ARG A 30 -9.12 -0.87 1.16
N GLY A 31 -10.12 -0.36 0.44
CA GLY A 31 -9.90 0.42 -0.77
C GLY A 31 -9.23 1.76 -0.49
N ARG A 32 -9.53 2.39 0.66
CA ARG A 32 -8.84 3.60 1.12
C ARG A 32 -7.37 3.29 1.36
N VAL A 33 -7.04 2.26 2.13
CA VAL A 33 -5.64 1.88 2.41
C VAL A 33 -4.87 1.61 1.11
N VAL A 34 -5.45 0.84 0.17
CA VAL A 34 -4.82 0.55 -1.12
C VAL A 34 -4.60 1.82 -1.94
N ARG A 35 -5.57 2.74 -1.98
CA ARG A 35 -5.42 4.01 -2.71
C ARG A 35 -4.34 4.90 -2.13
N GLU A 36 -4.25 5.02 -0.80
CA GLU A 36 -3.18 5.80 -0.16
C GLU A 36 -1.81 5.16 -0.40
N ALA A 37 -1.71 3.83 -0.30
CA ALA A 37 -0.46 3.13 -0.61
C ALA A 37 -0.01 3.36 -2.06
N ILE A 38 -0.94 3.36 -3.02
CA ILE A 38 -0.63 3.69 -4.43
C ILE A 38 -0.17 5.15 -4.55
N ALA A 39 -0.86 6.10 -3.91
CA ALA A 39 -0.46 7.51 -3.95
C ALA A 39 0.96 7.72 -3.40
N ILE A 40 1.27 7.16 -2.23
CA ILE A 40 2.62 7.21 -1.62
C ILE A 40 3.69 6.68 -2.59
N VAL A 41 3.42 5.56 -3.25
CA VAL A 41 4.38 4.95 -4.20
C VAL A 41 4.55 5.80 -5.46
N LEU A 42 3.48 6.44 -5.95
CA LEU A 42 3.55 7.32 -7.11
C LEU A 42 4.27 8.63 -6.79
N ASP A 43 4.02 9.20 -5.62
CA ASP A 43 4.72 10.41 -5.14
C ASP A 43 6.22 10.14 -5.01
N ASP A 44 6.60 8.99 -4.42
CA ASP A 44 8.01 8.59 -4.32
C ASP A 44 8.66 8.36 -5.69
N LEU A 45 7.94 7.78 -6.64
CA LEU A 45 8.41 7.63 -8.02
C LEU A 45 8.61 9.00 -8.69
N GLU A 46 7.71 9.95 -8.47
CA GLU A 46 7.84 11.31 -9.02
C GLU A 46 9.05 12.04 -8.42
N GLU A 47 9.28 11.90 -7.12
CA GLU A 47 10.38 12.54 -6.41
C GLU A 47 11.75 11.93 -6.74
N HIS A 48 11.85 10.60 -6.79
CA HIS A 48 13.13 9.88 -6.90
C HIS A 48 13.39 9.27 -8.29
N GLY A 49 12.38 9.23 -9.16
CA GLY A 49 12.49 8.68 -10.50
C GLY A 49 13.06 7.26 -10.53
N GLY A 50 14.16 7.09 -11.26
CA GLY A 50 14.83 5.80 -11.47
C GLY A 50 15.43 5.15 -10.21
N ASP A 51 15.54 5.91 -9.11
CA ASP A 51 16.06 5.45 -7.82
C ASP A 51 14.95 5.11 -6.81
N SER A 52 13.68 5.29 -7.16
CA SER A 52 12.55 4.93 -6.29
C SER A 52 12.55 3.45 -5.90
N PRO A 53 12.05 3.08 -4.70
CA PRO A 53 11.88 1.69 -4.30
C PRO A 53 11.02 0.89 -5.28
N LEU A 54 10.05 1.54 -5.95
CA LEU A 54 9.23 0.90 -6.98
C LEU A 54 10.10 0.41 -8.15
N VAL A 55 10.95 1.27 -8.70
CA VAL A 55 11.84 0.91 -9.82
C VAL A 55 12.82 -0.19 -9.41
N ARG A 56 13.39 -0.12 -8.20
CA ARG A 56 14.30 -1.14 -7.68
C ARG A 56 13.61 -2.51 -7.60
N ARG A 57 12.43 -2.57 -6.96
CA ARG A 57 11.68 -3.82 -6.76
C ARG A 57 11.19 -4.44 -8.07
N LEU A 58 10.89 -3.62 -9.08
CA LEU A 58 10.48 -4.09 -10.41
C LEU A 58 11.66 -4.56 -11.28
N ARG A 59 12.90 -4.14 -10.98
CA ARG A 59 14.11 -4.64 -11.65
C ARG A 59 14.65 -5.94 -11.04
N GLU A 60 14.37 -6.18 -9.77
CA GLU A 60 14.78 -7.40 -9.04
C GLU A 60 13.87 -8.62 -9.32
N ARG A 61 12.77 -8.41 -10.04
CA ARG A 61 11.89 -9.45 -10.57
C ARG A 61 12.18 -9.73 -12.04
#